data_AF-A0A8T4PIG3-F1
#
_entry.id   AF-A0A8T4PIG3-F1
#
_cell.length_a   1.000
_cell.length_b   1.000
_cell.length_c   1.000
_cell.angle_alpha   90.00
_cell.angle_beta   90.00
_cell.angle_gamma   90.00
#
_symmetry.space_group_name_H-M   'P 1'
#
loop_
_entity.id
_entity.type
_entity.pdbx_description
1 polymer ?
#
loop_
_entity_poly.entity_id
_entity_poly.type
_entity_poly.pdbx_seq_one_letter_code
_entity_poly.pdbx_strand_id
1 'polypeptide(L)'
;MKYNEDEFNSAVQDYKNKIKNAKGKNFFIVFDISNKNAFYSIAPLSMALHELGADVSCIGINKKSEGLDVLKDVWEASEEHEKGLNNEKTTALMKFIEEVDKKAKGEFIKIFKKPDFIIESKENNFTGPFSLPFHTEWFEDYRMEELMQTSEILWREVYALKKGERVGIGFTLIPTQDLIGHPLEDYLDSYSIIWAMTQTAKKTAEPIMSAYTFRESMLEKGERASELRTTLLGCELSKEIDEEPFIKYKKLSKLLKLDRIKPIDLSFSISPKGYPGKHLFGEVIGYPSQNKKTRWLTPGQMIYKLDFYPQTKYDDRSPIARVAFTETIPIDIFIDTNMVDWADIRARNQKIKDIMDKCDVIYAEGKPKEKYTTKLEVGLVKPDGTRRWVRRSDTDVREKISRDYLKMTGIKAGCMGNIPGGEAFVTPEYMKGIFVGDVVVHVDQSYHLDEKNPLVVECHGDSYSIVNGPKDVIGKINNRKNDAMKLLLESEKNKSLPQEIIDLKKKNFGRVGEFAINTNPKARLCEYLIVNEKIARMMHIALGSGFEPDRSTEYHMDIVFNAPRQKLDVYGTDKNGNKHWILKDGEFIA
;
A
#
# COMPACT_ATOMS: atom_id res chain seq x y z
N MET A 1 -25.34 17.58 3.63
CA MET A 1 -24.64 16.29 3.88
C MET A 1 -24.14 15.81 2.55
N LYS A 2 -22.92 15.29 2.45
CA LYS A 2 -22.35 14.84 1.16
C LYS A 2 -23.08 13.60 0.61
N TYR A 3 -23.66 12.83 1.54
CA TYR A 3 -24.32 11.56 1.28
C TYR A 3 -25.68 11.49 1.95
N ASN A 4 -26.61 10.80 1.31
CA ASN A 4 -27.89 10.40 1.90
C ASN A 4 -27.79 8.92 2.33
N GLU A 5 -27.60 8.71 3.63
CA GLU A 5 -27.40 7.37 4.23
C GLU A 5 -28.64 6.47 4.06
N ASP A 6 -29.85 7.03 4.12
CA ASP A 6 -31.09 6.27 3.93
C ASP A 6 -31.19 5.73 2.49
N GLU A 7 -30.87 6.55 1.49
CA GLU A 7 -30.82 6.13 0.08
C GLU A 7 -29.71 5.12 -0.17
N PHE A 8 -28.54 5.29 0.47
CA PHE A 8 -27.45 4.33 0.38
C PHE A 8 -27.87 2.95 0.93
N ASN A 9 -28.45 2.94 2.14
CA ASN A 9 -28.92 1.71 2.77
C ASN A 9 -30.07 1.07 2.00
N SER A 10 -30.98 1.88 1.44
CA SER A 10 -32.05 1.41 0.55
C SER A 10 -31.47 0.72 -0.70
N ALA A 11 -30.47 1.32 -1.34
CA ALA A 11 -29.76 0.73 -2.47
C ALA A 11 -29.06 -0.60 -2.11
N VAL A 12 -28.42 -0.67 -0.94
CA VAL A 12 -27.81 -1.91 -0.42
C VAL A 12 -28.89 -3.00 -0.27
N GLN A 13 -30.04 -2.69 0.34
CA GLN A 13 -31.11 -3.68 0.50
C GLN A 13 -31.74 -4.10 -0.83
N ASP A 14 -31.93 -3.17 -1.79
CA ASP A 14 -32.43 -3.50 -3.12
C ASP A 14 -31.50 -4.49 -3.84
N TYR A 15 -30.18 -4.25 -3.81
CA TYR A 15 -29.22 -5.20 -4.37
C TYR A 15 -29.25 -6.55 -3.65
N LYS A 16 -29.34 -6.59 -2.33
CA LYS A 16 -29.47 -7.86 -1.58
C LYS A 16 -30.72 -8.64 -1.96
N ASN A 17 -31.84 -7.97 -2.15
CA ASN A 17 -33.11 -8.59 -2.56
C ASN A 17 -33.04 -9.20 -3.96
N LYS A 18 -32.29 -8.55 -4.87
CA LYS A 18 -32.07 -9.03 -6.25
C LYS A 18 -31.03 -10.15 -6.30
N ILE A 19 -30.03 -10.12 -5.42
CA ILE A 19 -28.90 -11.06 -5.39
C ILE A 19 -29.07 -12.04 -4.22
N LYS A 20 -29.88 -13.09 -4.39
CA LYS A 20 -30.22 -14.01 -3.29
C LYS A 20 -29.16 -15.07 -2.96
N ASN A 21 -28.31 -15.43 -3.92
CA ASN A 21 -27.38 -16.58 -3.83
C ASN A 21 -25.91 -16.18 -3.95
N ALA A 22 -25.43 -15.29 -3.06
CA ALA A 22 -24.07 -14.74 -3.12
C ALA A 22 -23.08 -15.34 -2.12
N LYS A 23 -23.54 -16.05 -1.07
CA LYS A 23 -22.65 -16.58 -0.02
C LYS A 23 -21.59 -17.53 -0.57
N GLY A 24 -20.31 -17.22 -0.31
CA GLY A 24 -19.15 -17.97 -0.77
C GLY A 24 -18.92 -17.91 -2.29
N LYS A 25 -19.54 -16.96 -2.98
CA LYS A 25 -19.43 -16.76 -4.43
C LYS A 25 -18.46 -15.64 -4.76
N ASN A 26 -17.88 -15.71 -5.95
CA ASN A 26 -16.96 -14.69 -6.47
C ASN A 26 -17.66 -13.88 -7.56
N PHE A 27 -17.69 -12.56 -7.39
CA PHE A 27 -18.24 -11.61 -8.34
C PHE A 27 -17.12 -10.85 -9.02
N PHE A 28 -17.21 -10.73 -10.34
CA PHE A 28 -16.29 -9.92 -11.12
C PHE A 28 -17.06 -8.83 -11.87
N ILE A 29 -16.83 -7.58 -11.47
CA ILE A 29 -17.53 -6.41 -11.99
C ILE A 29 -16.63 -5.70 -13.00
N VAL A 30 -17.14 -5.48 -14.20
CA VAL A 30 -16.49 -4.68 -15.25
C VAL A 30 -17.32 -3.43 -15.48
N PHE A 31 -16.68 -2.26 -15.48
CA PHE A 31 -17.37 -1.00 -15.75
C PHE A 31 -16.59 -0.06 -16.68
N ASP A 32 -17.28 0.89 -17.32
CA ASP A 32 -16.65 1.97 -18.08
C ASP A 32 -16.28 3.12 -17.14
N ILE A 33 -15.00 3.52 -17.11
CA ILE A 33 -14.51 4.65 -16.27
C ILE A 33 -15.06 6.02 -16.70
N SER A 34 -15.83 6.08 -17.78
CA SER A 34 -16.57 7.27 -18.22
C SER A 34 -18.02 7.27 -17.74
N ASN A 35 -18.54 6.14 -17.25
CA ASN A 35 -19.89 6.04 -16.71
C ASN A 35 -19.87 6.35 -15.21
N LYS A 36 -20.17 7.62 -14.86
CA LYS A 36 -20.25 8.10 -13.47
C LYS A 36 -21.23 7.25 -12.65
N ASN A 37 -22.41 6.97 -13.21
CA ASN A 37 -23.45 6.26 -12.48
C ASN A 37 -23.04 4.83 -12.17
N ALA A 38 -22.48 4.12 -13.14
CA ALA A 38 -21.93 2.78 -12.90
C ALA A 38 -20.86 2.80 -11.79
N PHE A 39 -19.96 3.78 -11.81
CA PHE A 39 -18.89 3.84 -10.80
C PHE A 39 -19.42 4.07 -9.38
N TYR A 40 -20.30 5.05 -9.17
CA TYR A 40 -20.86 5.32 -7.84
C TYR A 40 -21.76 4.17 -7.36
N SER A 41 -22.51 3.52 -8.25
CA SER A 41 -23.32 2.36 -7.86
C SER A 41 -22.52 1.14 -7.39
N ILE A 42 -21.21 1.08 -7.63
CA ILE A 42 -20.35 0.03 -7.08
C ILE A 42 -20.27 0.13 -5.54
N ALA A 43 -20.37 1.32 -4.94
CA ALA A 43 -20.30 1.46 -3.48
C ALA A 43 -21.39 0.66 -2.76
N PRO A 44 -22.70 0.93 -2.95
CA PRO A 44 -23.76 0.12 -2.32
C PRO A 44 -23.78 -1.34 -2.83
N LEU A 45 -23.41 -1.60 -4.10
CA LEU A 45 -23.34 -2.97 -4.63
C LEU A 45 -22.28 -3.81 -3.91
N SER A 46 -21.09 -3.23 -3.68
CA SER A 46 -20.00 -3.93 -3.00
C SER A 46 -20.33 -4.25 -1.55
N MET A 47 -20.96 -3.32 -0.82
CA MET A 47 -21.45 -3.58 0.54
C MET A 47 -22.50 -4.68 0.56
N ALA A 48 -23.49 -4.62 -0.35
CA ALA A 48 -24.51 -5.67 -0.48
C ALA A 48 -23.91 -7.06 -0.72
N LEU A 49 -22.92 -7.16 -1.61
CA LEU A 49 -22.23 -8.41 -1.91
C LEU A 49 -21.42 -8.94 -0.70
N HIS A 50 -20.69 -8.06 -0.02
CA HIS A 50 -19.93 -8.44 1.17
C HIS A 50 -20.85 -8.87 2.33
N GLU A 51 -21.97 -8.18 2.58
CA GLU A 51 -22.96 -8.57 3.59
C GLU A 51 -23.61 -9.93 3.28
N LEU A 52 -23.70 -10.30 2.01
CA LEU A 52 -24.15 -11.62 1.59
C LEU A 52 -23.04 -12.69 1.65
N GLY A 53 -21.83 -12.32 2.05
CA GLY A 53 -20.68 -13.20 2.19
C GLY A 53 -20.01 -13.57 0.87
N ALA A 54 -20.01 -12.66 -0.11
CA ALA A 54 -19.32 -12.84 -1.39
C ALA A 54 -17.94 -12.17 -1.41
N ASP A 55 -17.08 -12.68 -2.28
CA ASP A 55 -15.85 -12.00 -2.72
C ASP A 55 -16.11 -11.23 -4.01
N VAL A 56 -15.46 -10.07 -4.15
CA VAL A 56 -15.68 -9.13 -5.25
C VAL A 56 -14.35 -8.66 -5.79
N SER A 57 -14.19 -8.69 -7.12
CA SER A 57 -13.16 -7.93 -7.84
C SER A 57 -13.81 -7.03 -8.87
N CYS A 58 -13.26 -5.84 -9.03
CA CYS A 58 -13.75 -4.82 -9.94
C CYS A 58 -12.63 -4.32 -10.85
N ILE A 59 -12.96 -4.10 -12.13
CA ILE A 59 -12.07 -3.45 -13.10
C ILE A 59 -12.84 -2.40 -13.90
N GLY A 60 -12.34 -1.17 -13.86
CA GLY A 60 -12.81 -0.07 -14.68
C GLY A 60 -11.92 0.10 -15.89
N ILE A 61 -12.52 0.06 -17.08
CA ILE A 61 -11.81 0.14 -18.37
C ILE A 61 -12.29 1.34 -19.19
N ASN A 62 -11.45 1.78 -20.13
CA ASN A 62 -11.84 2.74 -21.16
C ASN A 62 -12.02 2.01 -22.49
N LYS A 63 -13.26 1.56 -22.77
CA LYS A 63 -13.67 0.77 -23.96
C LYS A 63 -13.06 -0.63 -24.10
N LYS A 64 -11.75 -0.79 -23.95
CA LYS A 64 -11.02 -2.07 -24.11
C LYS A 64 -9.96 -2.23 -23.01
N SER A 65 -9.64 -3.49 -22.67
CA SER A 65 -8.56 -3.81 -21.75
C SER A 65 -7.91 -5.14 -22.12
N GLU A 66 -6.65 -5.07 -22.54
CA GLU A 66 -5.84 -6.25 -22.85
C GLU A 66 -5.71 -7.18 -21.64
N GLY A 67 -5.61 -6.62 -20.42
CA GLY A 67 -5.56 -7.39 -19.19
C GLY A 67 -6.86 -8.14 -18.89
N LEU A 68 -8.01 -7.54 -19.22
CA LEU A 68 -9.31 -8.20 -19.09
C LEU A 68 -9.46 -9.34 -20.11
N ASP A 69 -9.05 -9.10 -21.36
CA ASP A 69 -9.08 -10.12 -22.40
C ASP A 69 -8.21 -11.32 -22.01
N VAL A 70 -7.01 -11.07 -21.46
CA VAL A 70 -6.13 -12.13 -20.93
C VAL A 70 -6.79 -12.96 -19.83
N LEU A 71 -7.50 -12.34 -18.89
CA LEU A 71 -8.24 -13.08 -17.85
C LEU A 71 -9.34 -13.95 -18.46
N LYS A 72 -10.11 -13.41 -19.42
CA LYS A 72 -11.17 -14.14 -20.13
C LYS A 72 -10.61 -15.35 -20.88
N ASP A 73 -9.50 -15.19 -21.60
CA ASP A 73 -8.83 -16.29 -22.34
C ASP A 73 -8.35 -17.42 -21.41
N VAL A 74 -7.81 -17.06 -20.24
CA VAL A 74 -7.33 -18.04 -19.26
C VAL A 74 -8.50 -18.78 -18.60
N TRP A 75 -9.57 -18.08 -18.24
CA TRP A 75 -10.79 -18.70 -17.70
C TRP A 75 -11.44 -19.64 -18.72
N GLU A 76 -11.53 -19.22 -19.99
CA GLU A 76 -12.06 -20.05 -21.07
C GLU A 76 -11.24 -21.33 -21.23
N ALA A 77 -9.90 -21.24 -21.27
CA ALA A 77 -9.04 -22.42 -21.33
C ALA A 77 -9.21 -23.35 -20.11
N SER A 78 -9.45 -22.80 -18.91
CA SER A 78 -9.75 -23.60 -17.72
C SER A 78 -11.11 -24.30 -17.83
N GLU A 79 -12.16 -23.59 -18.25
CA GLU A 79 -13.51 -24.14 -18.43
C GLU A 79 -13.55 -25.20 -19.54
N GLU A 80 -12.81 -24.99 -20.64
CA GLU A 80 -12.65 -25.97 -21.72
C GLU A 80 -12.05 -27.28 -21.20
N HIS A 81 -11.01 -27.20 -20.36
CA HIS A 81 -10.41 -28.37 -19.74
C HIS A 81 -11.39 -29.10 -18.82
N GLU A 82 -12.13 -28.38 -17.98
CA GLU A 82 -13.15 -28.95 -17.09
C GLU A 82 -14.28 -29.68 -17.87
N LYS A 83 -14.55 -29.24 -19.10
CA LYS A 83 -15.49 -29.90 -20.04
C LYS A 83 -14.87 -31.09 -20.80
N GLY A 84 -13.63 -31.46 -20.51
CA GLY A 84 -12.93 -32.59 -21.13
C GLY A 84 -12.19 -32.26 -22.43
N LEU A 85 -12.09 -30.98 -22.81
CA LEU A 85 -11.34 -30.59 -24.01
C LEU A 85 -9.84 -30.58 -23.71
N ASN A 86 -9.11 -31.50 -24.35
CA ASN A 86 -7.66 -31.65 -24.22
C ASN A 86 -6.96 -31.19 -25.50
N ASN A 87 -6.87 -29.87 -25.69
CA ASN A 87 -6.12 -29.25 -26.79
C ASN A 87 -4.76 -28.72 -26.27
N GLU A 88 -3.94 -28.13 -27.14
CA GLU A 88 -2.62 -27.63 -26.74
C GLU A 88 -2.68 -26.54 -25.66
N LYS A 89 -3.69 -25.65 -25.71
CA LYS A 89 -3.87 -24.56 -24.76
C LYS A 89 -4.27 -25.10 -23.39
N THR A 90 -5.31 -25.94 -23.32
CA THR A 90 -5.79 -26.52 -22.05
C THR A 90 -4.72 -27.40 -21.41
N THR A 91 -4.01 -28.19 -22.21
CA THR A 91 -2.88 -29.00 -21.74
C THR A 91 -1.73 -28.14 -21.21
N ALA A 92 -1.40 -27.02 -21.87
CA ALA A 92 -0.35 -26.13 -21.39
C ALA A 92 -0.74 -25.43 -20.08
N LEU A 93 -2.00 -25.02 -19.95
CA LEU A 93 -2.54 -24.43 -18.73
C LEU A 93 -2.43 -25.41 -17.55
N MET A 94 -2.92 -26.63 -17.73
CA MET A 94 -2.89 -27.64 -16.67
C MET A 94 -1.47 -28.03 -16.28
N LYS A 95 -0.55 -28.18 -17.24
CA LYS A 95 0.87 -28.43 -16.93
C LYS A 95 1.50 -27.32 -16.11
N PHE A 96 1.13 -26.06 -16.35
CA PHE A 96 1.59 -24.94 -15.53
C PHE A 96 1.00 -25.02 -14.11
N ILE A 97 -0.30 -25.25 -14.00
CA ILE A 97 -1.00 -25.37 -12.71
C ILE A 97 -0.43 -26.52 -11.88
N GLU A 98 -0.31 -27.71 -12.46
CA GLU A 98 0.23 -28.92 -11.82
C GLU A 98 1.65 -28.71 -11.30
N GLU A 99 2.50 -28.01 -12.07
CA GLU A 99 3.87 -27.72 -11.65
C GLU A 99 3.91 -26.88 -10.37
N VAL A 100 3.05 -25.87 -10.27
CA VAL A 100 2.94 -25.03 -9.07
C VAL A 100 2.28 -25.79 -7.92
N ASP A 101 1.26 -26.59 -8.20
CA ASP A 101 0.51 -27.36 -7.20
C ASP A 101 1.32 -28.47 -6.53
N LYS A 102 2.46 -28.88 -7.09
CA LYS A 102 3.46 -29.69 -6.36
C LYS A 102 3.86 -29.06 -5.02
N LYS A 103 3.88 -27.72 -4.94
CA LYS A 103 4.14 -26.97 -3.69
C LYS A 103 2.86 -26.40 -3.07
N ALA A 104 1.91 -25.94 -3.89
CA ALA A 104 0.68 -25.30 -3.42
C ALA A 104 -0.41 -26.29 -2.97
N LYS A 105 -0.21 -27.60 -3.15
CA LYS A 105 -1.08 -28.69 -2.65
C LYS A 105 -2.54 -28.61 -3.13
N GLY A 106 -2.75 -28.25 -4.39
CA GLY A 106 -4.08 -28.19 -5.00
C GLY A 106 -4.84 -26.89 -4.69
N GLU A 107 -4.19 -25.90 -4.07
CA GLU A 107 -4.77 -24.58 -3.85
C GLU A 107 -4.58 -23.66 -5.06
N PHE A 108 -3.58 -23.88 -5.90
CA PHE A 108 -3.27 -22.98 -7.01
C PHE A 108 -4.29 -23.09 -8.13
N ILE A 109 -4.76 -24.29 -8.48
CA ILE A 109 -5.85 -24.47 -9.46
C ILE A 109 -7.10 -23.63 -9.15
N LYS A 110 -7.35 -23.35 -7.85
CA LYS A 110 -8.55 -22.59 -7.44
C LYS A 110 -8.56 -21.18 -8.03
N ILE A 111 -7.40 -20.57 -8.32
CA ILE A 111 -7.35 -19.19 -8.84
C ILE A 111 -7.71 -19.08 -10.32
N PHE A 112 -7.67 -20.19 -11.06
CA PHE A 112 -8.00 -20.26 -12.49
C PHE A 112 -9.49 -20.47 -12.75
N LYS A 113 -10.26 -20.74 -11.71
CA LYS A 113 -11.71 -20.85 -11.81
C LYS A 113 -12.32 -19.49 -12.14
N LYS A 114 -13.17 -19.47 -13.17
CA LYS A 114 -13.94 -18.28 -13.53
C LYS A 114 -14.79 -17.81 -12.36
N PRO A 115 -14.98 -16.48 -12.19
CA PRO A 115 -15.96 -15.90 -11.27
C PRO A 115 -17.32 -16.57 -11.42
N ASP A 116 -18.00 -16.83 -10.30
CA ASP A 116 -19.34 -17.42 -10.30
C ASP A 116 -20.33 -16.50 -11.04
N PHE A 117 -20.13 -15.19 -10.92
CA PHE A 117 -20.91 -14.19 -11.62
C PHE A 117 -19.99 -13.11 -12.22
N ILE A 118 -20.18 -12.82 -13.50
CA ILE A 118 -19.56 -11.67 -14.18
C ILE A 118 -20.66 -10.64 -14.44
N ILE A 119 -20.44 -9.42 -13.97
CA ILE A 119 -21.37 -8.31 -14.07
C ILE A 119 -20.71 -7.21 -14.90
N GLU A 120 -21.40 -6.71 -15.93
CA GLU A 120 -20.90 -5.64 -16.80
C GLU A 120 -21.82 -4.43 -16.77
N SER A 121 -21.27 -3.23 -16.59
CA SER A 121 -22.04 -1.99 -16.74
C SER A 121 -22.46 -1.78 -18.19
N LYS A 122 -23.73 -1.45 -18.42
CA LYS A 122 -24.24 -0.86 -19.66
C LYS A 122 -24.58 0.61 -19.40
N GLU A 123 -25.37 1.21 -20.28
CA GLU A 123 -25.71 2.63 -20.21
C GLU A 123 -26.43 2.99 -18.90
N ASN A 124 -27.40 2.17 -18.47
CA ASN A 124 -28.32 2.51 -17.36
C ASN A 124 -28.37 1.48 -16.22
N ASN A 125 -27.67 0.35 -16.35
CA ASN A 125 -27.69 -0.72 -15.37
C ASN A 125 -26.43 -1.59 -15.43
N PHE A 126 -26.25 -2.41 -14.40
CA PHE A 126 -25.39 -3.57 -14.48
C PHE A 126 -26.14 -4.76 -15.06
N THR A 127 -25.49 -5.52 -15.92
CA THR A 127 -26.04 -6.67 -16.63
C THR A 127 -25.17 -7.90 -16.46
N GLY A 128 -25.71 -9.07 -16.78
CA GLY A 128 -25.05 -10.36 -16.64
C GLY A 128 -26.09 -11.39 -16.19
N PRO A 129 -25.81 -12.19 -15.15
CA PRO A 129 -26.78 -13.05 -14.50
C PRO A 129 -27.94 -12.29 -13.82
N PHE A 130 -27.73 -11.01 -13.53
CA PHE A 130 -28.70 -10.10 -12.92
C PHE A 130 -28.83 -8.83 -13.77
N SER A 131 -29.99 -8.18 -13.68
CA SER A 131 -30.18 -6.80 -14.16
C SER A 131 -30.35 -5.91 -12.93
N LEU A 132 -29.31 -5.16 -12.59
CA LEU A 132 -29.25 -4.33 -11.39
C LEU A 132 -29.22 -2.85 -11.80
N PRO A 133 -30.24 -2.04 -11.46
CA PRO A 133 -30.22 -0.62 -11.78
C PRO A 133 -29.04 0.06 -11.11
N PHE A 134 -28.59 1.18 -11.68
CA PHE A 134 -27.68 2.07 -10.96
C PHE A 134 -28.44 2.80 -9.86
N HIS A 135 -27.82 2.86 -8.69
CA HIS A 135 -28.24 3.65 -7.54
C HIS A 135 -27.16 4.69 -7.26
N THR A 136 -27.52 5.96 -7.39
CA THR A 136 -26.61 7.12 -7.27
C THR A 136 -27.22 8.27 -6.47
N GLU A 137 -28.50 8.15 -6.10
CA GLU A 137 -29.30 9.12 -5.36
C GLU A 137 -28.76 9.36 -3.96
N TRP A 138 -27.94 8.44 -3.46
CA TRP A 138 -27.21 8.56 -2.20
C TRP A 138 -26.06 9.57 -2.26
N PHE A 139 -25.62 10.00 -3.45
CA PHE A 139 -24.43 10.81 -3.65
C PHE A 139 -24.76 12.21 -4.20
N GLU A 140 -24.16 13.25 -3.59
CA GLU A 140 -24.14 14.61 -4.11
C GLU A 140 -22.69 15.10 -4.28
N ASP A 141 -22.40 15.80 -5.38
CA ASP A 141 -21.07 16.35 -5.63
C ASP A 141 -20.69 17.36 -4.51
N TYR A 142 -19.58 17.09 -3.83
CA TYR A 142 -19.09 17.93 -2.74
C TYR A 142 -17.65 18.39 -3.00
N ARG A 143 -17.42 19.71 -3.01
CA ARG A 143 -16.13 20.36 -3.31
C ARG A 143 -15.44 19.79 -4.57
N MET A 144 -16.22 19.31 -5.54
CA MET A 144 -15.69 18.57 -6.70
C MET A 144 -14.73 19.42 -7.54
N GLU A 145 -14.96 20.72 -7.67
CA GLU A 145 -14.03 21.63 -8.37
C GLU A 145 -12.65 21.67 -7.70
N GLU A 146 -12.61 21.90 -6.39
CA GLU A 146 -11.36 21.94 -5.61
C GLU A 146 -10.68 20.57 -5.56
N LEU A 147 -11.47 19.49 -5.50
CA LEU A 147 -10.96 18.12 -5.57
C LEU A 147 -10.29 17.84 -6.93
N MET A 148 -10.93 18.24 -8.03
CA MET A 148 -10.35 18.15 -9.38
C MET A 148 -9.08 18.99 -9.50
N GLN A 149 -9.06 20.22 -8.97
CA GLN A 149 -7.85 21.05 -8.93
C GLN A 149 -6.73 20.39 -8.13
N THR A 150 -7.05 19.83 -6.96
CA THR A 150 -6.10 19.09 -6.12
C THR A 150 -5.52 17.88 -6.87
N SER A 151 -6.36 17.09 -7.53
CA SER A 151 -5.93 15.97 -8.36
C SER A 151 -5.01 16.41 -9.52
N GLU A 152 -5.30 17.53 -10.17
CA GLU A 152 -4.43 18.11 -11.22
C GLU A 152 -3.07 18.52 -10.67
N ILE A 153 -3.02 19.16 -9.49
CA ILE A 153 -1.77 19.51 -8.81
C ILE A 153 -0.96 18.24 -8.52
N LEU A 154 -1.57 17.19 -7.98
CA LEU A 154 -0.89 15.92 -7.70
C LEU A 154 -0.33 15.29 -8.99
N TRP A 155 -1.14 15.18 -10.04
CA TRP A 155 -0.63 14.62 -11.30
C TRP A 155 0.53 15.43 -11.89
N ARG A 156 0.50 16.75 -11.75
CA ARG A 156 1.54 17.64 -12.26
C ARG A 156 2.81 17.64 -11.39
N GLU A 157 2.67 17.83 -10.08
CA GLU A 157 3.79 18.21 -9.20
C GLU A 157 4.35 17.05 -8.38
N VAL A 158 3.55 16.00 -8.18
CA VAL A 158 3.91 14.78 -7.44
C VAL A 158 4.32 13.69 -8.43
N TYR A 159 3.54 13.47 -9.48
CA TYR A 159 3.79 12.40 -10.47
C TYR A 159 4.50 12.83 -11.74
N ALA A 160 4.47 14.12 -12.08
CA ALA A 160 4.85 14.64 -13.40
C ALA A 160 4.28 13.78 -14.54
N LEU A 161 2.96 13.57 -14.52
CA LEU A 161 2.23 12.67 -15.39
C LEU A 161 2.54 12.93 -16.88
N LYS A 162 2.97 11.89 -17.61
CA LYS A 162 3.41 11.99 -19.00
C LYS A 162 2.33 11.46 -19.95
N LYS A 163 2.31 11.99 -21.17
CA LYS A 163 1.33 11.60 -22.19
C LYS A 163 1.44 10.11 -22.52
N GLY A 164 0.31 9.41 -22.47
CA GLY A 164 0.22 7.99 -22.82
C GLY A 164 0.74 7.02 -21.77
N GLU A 165 1.09 7.48 -20.57
CA GLU A 165 1.40 6.56 -19.45
C GLU A 165 0.16 5.75 -19.07
N ARG A 166 0.36 4.47 -18.75
CA ARG A 166 -0.67 3.58 -18.17
C ARG A 166 -0.75 3.82 -16.67
N VAL A 167 -1.87 4.37 -16.20
CA VAL A 167 -2.08 4.77 -14.80
C VAL A 167 -2.97 3.76 -14.10
N GLY A 168 -2.44 3.04 -13.11
CA GLY A 168 -3.24 2.20 -12.23
C GLY A 168 -3.90 3.02 -11.13
N ILE A 169 -5.23 2.98 -11.00
CA ILE A 169 -5.98 3.69 -9.97
C ILE A 169 -6.73 2.68 -9.09
N GLY A 170 -6.21 2.45 -7.88
CA GLY A 170 -6.77 1.53 -6.90
C GLY A 170 -7.79 2.21 -5.99
N PHE A 171 -8.99 1.65 -5.86
CA PHE A 171 -10.03 2.16 -4.96
C PHE A 171 -10.52 1.12 -3.97
N THR A 172 -11.28 1.58 -2.98
CA THR A 172 -11.79 0.76 -1.87
C THR A 172 -13.22 0.31 -2.15
N LEU A 173 -13.45 -1.00 -2.13
CA LEU A 173 -14.82 -1.54 -2.04
C LEU A 173 -15.35 -1.33 -0.61
N ILE A 174 -16.64 -1.06 -0.45
CA ILE A 174 -17.24 -0.86 0.87
C ILE A 174 -17.34 -2.22 1.57
N PRO A 175 -16.59 -2.45 2.67
CA PRO A 175 -16.57 -3.75 3.34
C PRO A 175 -17.84 -3.93 4.20
N THR A 176 -17.95 -5.07 4.88
CA THR A 176 -18.97 -5.26 5.91
C THR A 176 -18.73 -4.32 7.10
N GLN A 177 -19.79 -4.02 7.85
CA GLN A 177 -19.75 -3.04 8.95
C GLN A 177 -18.67 -3.34 10.03
N ASP A 178 -18.34 -4.61 10.26
CA ASP A 178 -17.29 -5.05 11.19
C ASP A 178 -15.87 -4.77 10.69
N LEU A 179 -15.69 -4.67 9.37
CA LEU A 179 -14.43 -4.33 8.70
C LEU A 179 -14.32 -2.86 8.29
N ILE A 180 -15.32 -2.04 8.64
CA ILE A 180 -15.25 -0.58 8.55
C ILE A 180 -14.47 -0.06 9.78
N GLY A 181 -13.34 0.61 9.53
CA GLY A 181 -12.46 1.14 10.60
C GLY A 181 -12.70 2.61 10.98
N HIS A 182 -13.38 3.34 10.10
CA HIS A 182 -13.67 4.77 10.17
C HIS A 182 -15.12 4.99 9.73
N PRO A 183 -15.75 6.14 9.96
CA PRO A 183 -17.10 6.43 9.44
C PRO A 183 -17.31 5.99 7.98
N LEU A 184 -18.51 5.47 7.68
CA LEU A 184 -18.87 5.04 6.31
C LEU A 184 -18.66 6.17 5.29
N GLU A 185 -18.95 7.41 5.69
CA GLU A 185 -18.72 8.62 4.89
C GLU A 185 -17.29 8.72 4.34
N ASP A 186 -16.26 8.30 5.08
CA ASP A 186 -14.87 8.37 4.62
C ASP A 186 -14.59 7.37 3.50
N TYR A 187 -15.21 6.18 3.57
CA TYR A 187 -15.16 5.19 2.51
C TYR A 187 -15.91 5.66 1.28
N LEU A 188 -17.03 6.37 1.44
CA LEU A 188 -17.76 6.97 0.33
C LEU A 188 -16.97 8.14 -0.31
N ASP A 189 -16.30 8.96 0.50
CA ASP A 189 -15.38 10.03 0.05
C ASP A 189 -14.27 9.49 -0.85
N SER A 190 -13.81 8.25 -0.62
CA SER A 190 -12.83 7.57 -1.48
C SER A 190 -13.28 7.44 -2.94
N TYR A 191 -14.59 7.29 -3.20
CA TYR A 191 -15.12 7.21 -4.58
C TYR A 191 -14.96 8.55 -5.28
N SER A 192 -15.31 9.66 -4.62
CA SER A 192 -15.14 11.00 -5.19
C SER A 192 -13.68 11.35 -5.47
N ILE A 193 -12.76 11.00 -4.55
CA ILE A 193 -11.31 11.19 -4.75
C ILE A 193 -10.84 10.39 -5.98
N ILE A 194 -11.24 9.13 -6.09
CA ILE A 194 -10.85 8.25 -7.20
C ILE A 194 -11.44 8.71 -8.54
N TRP A 195 -12.69 9.17 -8.51
CA TRP A 195 -13.34 9.75 -9.69
C TRP A 195 -12.54 10.97 -10.17
N ALA A 196 -12.23 11.91 -9.29
CA ALA A 196 -11.47 13.11 -9.62
C ALA A 196 -10.06 12.81 -10.13
N MET A 197 -9.33 11.93 -9.42
CA MET A 197 -8.01 11.45 -9.84
C MET A 197 -8.05 10.80 -11.23
N THR A 198 -9.11 10.04 -11.54
CA THR A 198 -9.25 9.40 -12.85
C THR A 198 -9.62 10.38 -13.95
N GLN A 199 -10.61 11.27 -13.73
CA GLN A 199 -11.04 12.21 -14.76
C GLN A 199 -9.94 13.21 -15.12
N THR A 200 -9.12 13.61 -14.16
CA THR A 200 -7.95 14.47 -14.40
C THR A 200 -6.83 13.72 -15.12
N ALA A 201 -6.55 12.46 -14.76
CA ALA A 201 -5.56 11.63 -15.46
C ALA A 201 -5.93 11.38 -16.93
N LYS A 202 -7.22 11.16 -17.25
CA LYS A 202 -7.72 10.92 -18.63
C LYS A 202 -7.36 12.03 -19.62
N LYS A 203 -7.09 13.25 -19.14
CA LYS A 203 -6.70 14.39 -19.98
C LYS A 203 -5.33 14.17 -20.64
N THR A 204 -4.47 13.33 -20.05
CA THR A 204 -3.07 13.16 -20.48
C THR A 204 -2.69 11.69 -20.68
N ALA A 205 -3.27 10.78 -19.91
CA ALA A 205 -2.80 9.41 -19.75
C ALA A 205 -3.93 8.38 -19.95
N GLU A 206 -3.60 7.09 -19.80
CA GLU A 206 -4.53 5.97 -19.94
C GLU A 206 -4.81 5.33 -18.58
N PRO A 207 -5.79 5.84 -17.81
CA PRO A 207 -6.09 5.26 -16.51
C PRO A 207 -6.92 3.98 -16.60
N ILE A 208 -6.67 3.09 -15.66
CA ILE A 208 -7.42 1.86 -15.40
C ILE A 208 -7.75 1.85 -13.91
N MET A 209 -9.02 1.63 -13.58
CA MET A 209 -9.44 1.51 -12.18
C MET A 209 -9.48 0.04 -11.77
N SER A 210 -9.16 -0.26 -10.52
CA SER A 210 -9.37 -1.59 -9.96
C SER A 210 -9.61 -1.57 -8.46
N ALA A 211 -10.41 -2.52 -7.98
CA ALA A 211 -10.61 -2.79 -6.57
C ALA A 211 -10.88 -4.28 -6.36
N TYR A 212 -10.73 -4.75 -5.13
CA TYR A 212 -11.04 -6.12 -4.76
C TYR A 212 -11.32 -6.21 -3.25
N THR A 213 -11.94 -7.29 -2.79
CA THR A 213 -12.23 -7.51 -1.38
C THR A 213 -10.95 -7.62 -0.55
N PHE A 214 -10.88 -6.83 0.52
CA PHE A 214 -9.79 -6.87 1.51
C PHE A 214 -10.08 -7.93 2.59
N ARG A 215 -9.04 -8.30 3.33
CA ARG A 215 -9.02 -9.34 4.36
C ARG A 215 -8.75 -8.73 5.72
N GLU A 216 -9.23 -9.37 6.77
CA GLU A 216 -8.96 -8.96 8.15
C GLU A 216 -7.50 -9.26 8.52
N SER A 217 -6.98 -10.40 8.05
CA SER A 217 -5.60 -10.82 8.25
C SER A 217 -4.86 -10.97 6.92
N MET A 218 -3.58 -10.61 6.93
CA MET A 218 -2.65 -10.87 5.83
C MET A 218 -2.41 -12.37 5.57
N LEU A 219 -2.82 -13.25 6.49
CA LEU A 219 -2.70 -14.70 6.34
C LEU A 219 -3.84 -15.33 5.52
N GLU A 220 -4.92 -14.59 5.29
CA GLU A 220 -6.04 -15.05 4.49
C GLU A 220 -5.69 -15.04 3.00
N LYS A 221 -6.41 -15.82 2.19
CA LYS A 221 -6.18 -15.87 0.74
C LYS A 221 -6.68 -14.59 0.09
N GLY A 222 -5.89 -14.03 -0.83
CA GLY A 222 -6.36 -12.89 -1.63
C GLY A 222 -7.60 -13.21 -2.47
N GLU A 223 -8.29 -12.17 -2.93
CA GLU A 223 -9.41 -12.33 -3.87
C GLU A 223 -8.91 -12.97 -5.17
N ARG A 224 -9.69 -13.95 -5.65
CA ARG A 224 -9.26 -14.89 -6.66
C ARG A 224 -8.87 -14.26 -8.00
N ALA A 225 -9.70 -13.35 -8.54
CA ALA A 225 -9.44 -12.75 -9.84
C ALA A 225 -8.25 -11.77 -9.78
N SER A 226 -8.12 -11.03 -8.69
CA SER A 226 -6.97 -10.17 -8.40
C SER A 226 -5.68 -10.98 -8.27
N GLU A 227 -5.76 -12.13 -7.59
CA GLU A 227 -4.66 -13.09 -7.43
C GLU A 227 -4.21 -13.69 -8.77
N LEU A 228 -5.17 -14.09 -9.62
CA LEU A 228 -4.86 -14.57 -10.97
C LEU A 228 -4.19 -13.48 -11.81
N ARG A 229 -4.76 -12.27 -11.85
CA ARG A 229 -4.20 -11.13 -12.61
C ARG A 229 -2.75 -10.84 -12.18
N THR A 230 -2.53 -10.80 -10.86
CA THR A 230 -1.21 -10.58 -10.28
C THR A 230 -0.25 -11.71 -10.66
N THR A 231 -0.68 -12.96 -10.54
CA THR A 231 0.10 -14.14 -10.92
C THR A 231 0.55 -14.09 -12.38
N LEU A 232 -0.39 -13.83 -13.29
CA LEU A 232 -0.11 -13.75 -14.73
C LEU A 232 0.91 -12.66 -15.04
N LEU A 233 0.78 -11.46 -14.45
CA LEU A 233 1.75 -10.37 -14.65
C LEU A 233 3.15 -10.76 -14.14
N GLY A 234 3.25 -11.33 -12.94
CA GLY A 234 4.52 -11.73 -12.36
C GLY A 234 5.23 -12.83 -13.17
N CYS A 235 4.46 -13.81 -13.64
CA CYS A 235 4.95 -14.87 -14.49
C CYS A 235 5.40 -14.33 -15.85
N GLU A 236 4.67 -13.39 -16.46
CA GLU A 236 5.06 -12.75 -17.70
C GLU A 236 6.39 -11.98 -17.57
N LEU A 237 6.59 -11.27 -16.46
CA LEU A 237 7.84 -10.57 -16.14
C LEU A 237 9.03 -11.50 -15.82
N SER A 238 8.77 -12.80 -15.62
CA SER A 238 9.76 -13.81 -15.22
C SER A 238 9.79 -15.02 -16.16
N LYS A 239 9.07 -15.00 -17.29
CA LYS A 239 8.86 -16.19 -18.15
C LYS A 239 10.13 -16.71 -18.83
N GLU A 240 11.16 -15.88 -18.90
CA GLU A 240 12.46 -16.22 -19.49
C GLU A 240 13.38 -16.97 -18.51
N ILE A 241 12.92 -17.20 -17.27
CA ILE A 241 13.65 -17.96 -16.27
C ILE A 241 13.61 -19.45 -16.60
N ASP A 242 14.78 -20.07 -16.59
CA ASP A 242 14.95 -21.52 -16.68
C ASP A 242 14.69 -22.20 -15.32
N GLU A 243 13.42 -22.21 -14.94
CA GLU A 243 12.83 -22.96 -13.81
C GLU A 243 11.48 -23.52 -14.30
N GLU A 244 11.15 -24.76 -13.94
CA GLU A 244 10.00 -25.49 -14.50
C GLU A 244 8.67 -24.69 -14.51
N PRO A 245 8.23 -24.01 -13.44
CA PRO A 245 7.01 -23.21 -13.47
C PRO A 245 6.99 -22.16 -14.59
N PHE A 246 8.12 -21.48 -14.81
CA PHE A 246 8.25 -20.41 -15.81
C PHE A 246 8.43 -20.97 -17.22
N ILE A 247 9.06 -22.13 -17.38
CA ILE A 247 9.12 -22.85 -18.66
C ILE A 247 7.71 -23.27 -19.10
N LYS A 248 6.91 -23.85 -18.20
CA LYS A 248 5.51 -24.20 -18.49
C LYS A 248 4.69 -22.94 -18.79
N TYR A 249 4.85 -21.89 -17.99
CA TYR A 249 4.17 -20.62 -18.20
C TYR A 249 4.54 -19.98 -19.55
N LYS A 250 5.80 -19.99 -19.97
CA LYS A 250 6.23 -19.44 -21.27
C LYS A 250 5.51 -20.12 -22.44
N LYS A 251 5.32 -21.43 -22.36
CA LYS A 251 4.53 -22.17 -23.35
C LYS A 251 3.06 -21.73 -23.34
N LEU A 252 2.46 -21.62 -22.15
CA LEU A 252 1.09 -21.12 -21.97
C LEU A 252 0.94 -19.69 -22.53
N SER A 253 1.85 -18.79 -22.17
CA SER A 253 1.90 -17.39 -22.62
C SER A 253 1.92 -17.29 -24.14
N LYS A 254 2.72 -18.11 -24.82
CA LYS A 254 2.74 -18.17 -26.30
C LYS A 254 1.40 -18.62 -26.89
N LEU A 255 0.78 -19.65 -26.32
CA LEU A 255 -0.45 -20.24 -26.85
C LEU A 255 -1.70 -19.37 -26.64
N LEU A 256 -1.76 -18.65 -25.51
CA LEU A 256 -2.84 -17.74 -25.16
C LEU A 256 -2.53 -16.26 -25.45
N LYS A 257 -1.34 -15.94 -25.98
CA LYS A 257 -0.89 -14.56 -26.23
C LYS A 257 -0.98 -13.68 -24.98
N LEU A 258 -0.43 -14.18 -23.86
CA LEU A 258 -0.52 -13.52 -22.55
C LEU A 258 0.41 -12.31 -22.41
N ASP A 259 1.37 -12.14 -23.31
CA ASP A 259 2.28 -11.00 -23.38
C ASP A 259 1.58 -9.65 -23.65
N ARG A 260 0.27 -9.70 -23.95
CA ARG A 260 -0.63 -8.54 -23.97
C ARG A 260 -0.85 -7.92 -22.58
N ILE A 261 -0.62 -8.65 -21.48
CA ILE A 261 -0.64 -8.05 -20.15
C ILE A 261 0.57 -7.13 -20.00
N LYS A 262 0.33 -5.81 -19.96
CA LYS A 262 1.40 -4.82 -19.78
C LYS A 262 1.42 -4.31 -18.33
N PRO A 263 2.61 -4.05 -17.78
CA PRO A 263 2.73 -3.34 -16.52
C PRO A 263 2.19 -1.91 -16.66
N ILE A 264 1.79 -1.35 -15.53
CA ILE A 264 1.52 0.09 -15.37
C ILE A 264 2.83 0.89 -15.39
N ASP A 265 2.75 2.18 -15.72
CA ASP A 265 3.86 3.13 -15.61
C ASP A 265 3.89 3.83 -14.24
N LEU A 266 2.71 3.97 -13.63
CA LEU A 266 2.53 4.50 -12.29
C LEU A 266 1.21 4.04 -11.68
N SER A 267 1.11 4.13 -10.36
CA SER A 267 -0.13 3.90 -9.64
C SER A 267 -0.42 4.94 -8.56
N PHE A 268 -1.71 5.22 -8.40
CA PHE A 268 -2.30 5.85 -7.23
C PHE A 268 -3.30 4.88 -6.60
N SER A 269 -3.30 4.73 -5.28
CA SER A 269 -4.34 3.93 -4.61
C SER A 269 -4.77 4.53 -3.27
N ILE A 270 -6.01 4.24 -2.89
CA ILE A 270 -6.50 4.46 -1.53
C ILE A 270 -6.43 3.13 -0.78
N SER A 271 -5.74 3.11 0.36
CA SER A 271 -5.64 1.93 1.23
C SER A 271 -6.73 1.98 2.31
N PRO A 272 -7.63 0.99 2.36
CA PRO A 272 -8.56 0.85 3.47
C PRO A 272 -7.93 0.11 4.66
N LYS A 273 -8.71 -0.05 5.73
CA LYS A 273 -8.44 -1.05 6.77
C LYS A 273 -8.30 -2.45 6.19
N GLY A 274 -7.40 -3.24 6.77
CA GLY A 274 -7.19 -4.64 6.43
C GLY A 274 -6.07 -4.85 5.42
N TYR A 275 -6.11 -5.99 4.71
CA TYR A 275 -5.02 -6.47 3.87
C TYR A 275 -5.48 -7.01 2.51
N PRO A 276 -4.64 -6.99 1.48
CA PRO A 276 -4.92 -7.68 0.22
C PRO A 276 -5.05 -9.22 0.32
N GLY A 277 -4.55 -9.81 1.41
CA GLY A 277 -4.37 -11.25 1.57
C GLY A 277 -3.05 -11.78 0.99
N LYS A 278 -2.80 -13.07 1.18
CA LYS A 278 -1.63 -13.80 0.68
C LYS A 278 -1.63 -13.90 -0.83
N HIS A 279 -0.46 -13.70 -1.41
CA HIS A 279 -0.16 -14.03 -2.80
C HIS A 279 0.43 -15.44 -2.88
N LEU A 280 -0.40 -16.43 -3.19
CA LEU A 280 -0.09 -17.86 -3.14
C LEU A 280 1.10 -18.22 -4.04
N PHE A 281 1.13 -17.74 -5.28
CA PHE A 281 2.25 -18.03 -6.18
C PHE A 281 3.56 -17.48 -5.61
N GLY A 282 3.51 -16.26 -5.09
CA GLY A 282 4.62 -15.62 -4.38
C GLY A 282 5.14 -16.43 -3.19
N GLU A 283 4.21 -16.90 -2.36
CA GLU A 283 4.48 -17.64 -1.12
C GLU A 283 5.11 -19.02 -1.38
N VAL A 284 4.70 -19.72 -2.45
CA VAL A 284 5.13 -21.10 -2.71
C VAL A 284 6.22 -21.23 -3.80
N ILE A 285 6.20 -20.34 -4.79
CA ILE A 285 7.16 -20.32 -5.91
C ILE A 285 8.05 -19.08 -5.83
N GLY A 286 7.46 -17.89 -5.69
CA GLY A 286 8.13 -16.59 -5.79
C GLY A 286 8.65 -16.26 -7.20
N TYR A 287 9.04 -15.01 -7.43
CA TYR A 287 9.47 -14.49 -8.74
C TYR A 287 10.98 -14.24 -8.78
N PRO A 288 11.77 -15.12 -9.40
CA PRO A 288 13.21 -14.96 -9.43
C PRO A 288 13.62 -13.77 -10.31
N SER A 289 14.75 -13.17 -9.95
CA SER A 289 15.51 -12.23 -10.79
C SER A 289 16.11 -12.92 -12.01
N GLN A 290 16.39 -12.18 -13.08
CA GLN A 290 16.94 -12.75 -14.32
C GLN A 290 18.29 -13.44 -14.07
N ASN A 291 19.12 -12.84 -13.22
CA ASN A 291 20.39 -13.40 -12.77
C ASN A 291 20.27 -14.47 -11.66
N LYS A 292 19.05 -14.80 -11.23
CA LYS A 292 18.72 -15.79 -10.18
C LYS A 292 19.35 -15.54 -8.80
N LYS A 293 19.85 -14.33 -8.51
CA LYS A 293 20.47 -13.99 -7.21
C LYS A 293 19.45 -13.69 -6.11
N THR A 294 18.22 -13.38 -6.50
CA THR A 294 17.15 -13.05 -5.56
C THR A 294 15.77 -13.43 -6.09
N ARG A 295 14.74 -13.33 -5.24
CA ARG A 295 13.36 -13.71 -5.50
C ARG A 295 12.39 -12.74 -4.82
N TRP A 296 11.33 -12.35 -5.53
CA TRP A 296 10.27 -11.47 -5.03
C TRP A 296 9.04 -12.27 -4.61
N LEU A 297 8.33 -11.77 -3.60
CA LEU A 297 7.08 -12.38 -3.16
C LEU A 297 5.87 -11.84 -3.91
N THR A 298 5.93 -10.64 -4.48
CA THR A 298 4.84 -10.13 -5.32
C THR A 298 5.37 -9.42 -6.57
N PRO A 299 4.59 -9.39 -7.66
CA PRO A 299 4.92 -8.58 -8.82
C PRO A 299 5.00 -7.10 -8.48
N GLY A 300 4.15 -6.60 -7.56
CA GLY A 300 4.20 -5.23 -7.07
C GLY A 300 5.59 -4.84 -6.56
N GLN A 301 6.18 -5.66 -5.69
CA GLN A 301 7.54 -5.43 -5.18
C GLN A 301 8.57 -5.40 -6.30
N MET A 302 8.43 -6.28 -7.30
CA MET A 302 9.33 -6.39 -8.43
C MET A 302 9.21 -5.20 -9.41
N ILE A 303 7.99 -4.71 -9.69
CA ILE A 303 7.77 -3.61 -10.64
C ILE A 303 8.20 -2.26 -10.06
N TYR A 304 7.93 -2.03 -8.77
CA TYR A 304 8.31 -0.81 -8.08
C TYR A 304 9.77 -0.87 -7.62
N LYS A 305 10.27 -2.05 -7.25
CA LYS A 305 11.67 -2.30 -6.88
C LYS A 305 12.23 -1.23 -5.93
N LEU A 306 11.52 -1.01 -4.83
CA LEU A 306 11.82 0.06 -3.88
C LEU A 306 13.15 -0.18 -3.17
N ASP A 307 13.84 0.91 -2.82
CA ASP A 307 15.21 0.88 -2.29
C ASP A 307 15.36 0.15 -0.95
N PHE A 308 14.30 0.02 -0.17
CA PHE A 308 14.31 -0.63 1.14
C PHE A 308 14.10 -2.16 1.07
N TYR A 309 13.84 -2.72 -0.11
CA TYR A 309 13.79 -4.17 -0.27
C TYR A 309 15.21 -4.76 -0.41
N PRO A 310 15.59 -5.78 0.38
CA PRO A 310 16.87 -6.48 0.24
C PRO A 310 17.17 -6.98 -1.19
N GLN A 311 16.11 -7.40 -1.88
CA GLN A 311 16.15 -7.91 -3.25
C GLN A 311 16.63 -6.87 -4.27
N THR A 312 16.35 -5.58 -4.05
CA THR A 312 16.64 -4.49 -4.99
C THR A 312 18.10 -4.41 -5.38
N LYS A 313 19.01 -4.72 -4.45
CA LYS A 313 20.46 -4.75 -4.67
C LYS A 313 20.91 -5.85 -5.64
N TYR A 314 20.17 -6.96 -5.70
CA TYR A 314 20.57 -8.17 -6.41
C TYR A 314 19.85 -8.36 -7.74
N ASP A 315 18.67 -7.77 -7.91
CA ASP A 315 17.93 -7.80 -9.17
C ASP A 315 18.50 -6.78 -10.16
N ASP A 316 18.80 -7.23 -11.37
CA ASP A 316 19.37 -6.44 -12.47
C ASP A 316 18.32 -5.69 -13.30
N ARG A 317 17.04 -6.03 -13.16
CA ARG A 317 15.95 -5.33 -13.84
C ARG A 317 15.84 -3.90 -13.34
N SER A 318 15.48 -2.97 -14.22
CA SER A 318 15.15 -1.60 -13.79
C SER A 318 13.72 -1.56 -13.22
N PRO A 319 13.43 -0.71 -12.22
CA PRO A 319 12.05 -0.41 -11.85
C PRO A 319 11.27 0.03 -13.09
N ILE A 320 10.04 -0.46 -13.23
CA ILE A 320 9.19 -0.18 -14.40
C ILE A 320 8.00 0.71 -14.08
N ALA A 321 7.69 0.89 -12.78
CA ALA A 321 6.60 1.72 -12.30
C ALA A 321 7.01 2.53 -11.06
N ARG A 322 6.28 3.62 -10.79
CA ARG A 322 6.34 4.41 -9.56
C ARG A 322 4.98 4.44 -8.87
N VAL A 323 4.94 4.62 -7.55
CA VAL A 323 3.70 4.47 -6.77
C VAL A 323 3.53 5.59 -5.75
N ALA A 324 2.32 6.10 -5.59
CA ALA A 324 1.95 6.78 -4.36
C ALA A 324 0.57 6.32 -3.89
N PHE A 325 0.27 6.50 -2.62
CA PHE A 325 -1.03 6.13 -2.06
C PHE A 325 -1.44 7.08 -0.95
N THR A 326 -2.74 7.06 -0.66
CA THR A 326 -3.32 7.63 0.58
C THR A 326 -4.04 6.52 1.34
N GLU A 327 -4.43 6.76 2.60
CA GLU A 327 -5.45 5.94 3.27
C GLU A 327 -6.85 6.47 2.98
N THR A 328 -7.89 5.71 3.37
CA THR A 328 -9.29 6.18 3.32
C THR A 328 -9.44 7.40 4.24
N ILE A 329 -9.65 8.58 3.65
CA ILE A 329 -9.77 9.86 4.36
C ILE A 329 -10.91 10.72 3.76
N PRO A 330 -11.47 11.67 4.53
CA PRO A 330 -12.44 12.63 4.02
C PRO A 330 -11.91 13.47 2.86
N ILE A 331 -12.80 13.89 1.95
CA ILE A 331 -12.50 14.81 0.84
C ILE A 331 -11.87 16.10 1.35
N ASP A 332 -12.39 16.65 2.46
CA ASP A 332 -11.89 17.91 3.02
C ASP A 332 -10.43 17.79 3.44
N ILE A 333 -10.09 16.69 4.10
CA ILE A 333 -8.73 16.41 4.54
C ILE A 333 -7.84 16.16 3.32
N PHE A 334 -8.32 15.40 2.32
CA PHE A 334 -7.55 15.17 1.09
C PHE A 334 -7.24 16.49 0.37
N ILE A 335 -8.22 17.38 0.20
CA ILE A 335 -8.01 18.69 -0.43
C ILE A 335 -7.06 19.54 0.40
N ASP A 336 -7.39 19.76 1.67
CA ASP A 336 -6.70 20.75 2.49
C ASP A 336 -5.23 20.41 2.71
N THR A 337 -4.90 19.11 2.77
CA THR A 337 -3.52 18.64 3.00
C THR A 337 -2.66 18.55 1.74
N ASN A 338 -3.29 18.50 0.55
CA ASN A 338 -2.59 18.34 -0.73
C ASN A 338 -2.67 19.58 -1.64
N MET A 339 -3.55 20.53 -1.35
CA MET A 339 -3.59 21.85 -2.00
C MET A 339 -2.51 22.75 -1.40
N VAL A 340 -1.26 22.39 -1.69
CA VAL A 340 -0.03 23.01 -1.19
C VAL A 340 0.94 23.32 -2.33
N ASP A 341 1.89 24.20 -2.08
CA ASP A 341 3.07 24.31 -2.93
C ASP A 341 4.01 23.13 -2.61
N TRP A 342 4.07 22.14 -3.51
CA TRP A 342 4.92 20.98 -3.30
C TRP A 342 6.41 21.29 -3.39
N ALA A 343 6.81 22.39 -4.06
CA ALA A 343 8.20 22.84 -4.04
C ALA A 343 8.59 23.34 -2.64
N ASP A 344 7.69 24.04 -1.95
CA ASP A 344 7.90 24.46 -0.56
C ASP A 344 7.98 23.27 0.40
N ILE A 345 7.12 22.25 0.24
CA ILE A 345 7.21 21.00 1.03
C ILE A 345 8.57 20.33 0.82
N ARG A 346 9.01 20.18 -0.43
CA ARG A 346 10.34 19.62 -0.79
C ARG A 346 11.47 20.42 -0.15
N ALA A 347 11.40 21.75 -0.18
CA ALA A 347 12.42 22.63 0.38
C ALA A 347 12.51 22.51 1.91
N ARG A 348 11.37 22.45 2.61
CA ARG A 348 11.31 22.22 4.06
C ARG A 348 11.91 20.87 4.44
N ASN A 349 11.53 19.80 3.75
CA ASN A 349 12.07 18.46 3.97
C ASN A 349 13.58 18.42 3.72
N GLN A 350 14.05 19.08 2.65
CA GLN A 350 15.48 19.18 2.35
C GLN A 350 16.24 19.89 3.47
N LYS A 351 15.70 20.98 4.02
CA LYS A 351 16.34 21.73 5.11
C LYS A 351 16.56 20.88 6.37
N ILE A 352 15.54 20.12 6.77
CA ILE A 352 15.65 19.19 7.91
C ILE A 352 16.63 18.07 7.60
N LYS A 353 16.55 17.50 6.38
CA LYS A 353 17.50 16.47 5.92
C LYS A 353 18.95 16.96 5.96
N ASP A 354 19.24 18.16 5.47
CA ASP A 354 20.59 18.73 5.43
C ASP A 354 21.18 18.93 6.83
N ILE A 355 20.33 19.17 7.83
CA ILE A 355 20.73 19.22 9.24
C ILE A 355 21.04 17.80 9.73
N MET A 356 20.11 16.85 9.56
CA MET A 356 20.28 15.47 10.02
C MET A 356 21.48 14.77 9.36
N ASP A 357 21.77 15.06 8.09
CA ASP A 357 22.91 14.50 7.35
C ASP A 357 24.26 14.83 8.00
N LYS A 358 24.35 15.89 8.81
CA LYS A 358 25.56 16.29 9.55
C LYS A 358 25.73 15.60 10.90
N CYS A 359 24.66 15.05 11.47
CA CYS A 359 24.59 14.62 12.86
C CYS A 359 24.93 13.14 13.05
N ASP A 360 25.88 12.78 13.89
CA ASP A 360 26.17 11.38 14.23
C ASP A 360 25.07 10.79 15.12
N VAL A 361 24.48 11.65 15.95
CA VAL A 361 23.40 11.32 16.89
C VAL A 361 22.37 12.44 16.88
N ILE A 362 21.09 12.09 16.99
CA ILE A 362 19.98 13.04 17.22
C ILE A 362 19.39 12.80 18.60
N TYR A 363 19.10 13.88 19.31
CA TYR A 363 18.41 13.88 20.60
C TYR A 363 17.01 14.47 20.43
N ALA A 364 16.03 13.86 21.07
CA ALA A 364 14.68 14.41 21.23
C ALA A 364 14.30 14.35 22.71
N GLU A 365 14.28 15.51 23.37
CA GLU A 365 14.17 15.63 24.82
C GLU A 365 12.98 16.52 25.20
N GLY A 366 12.00 15.94 25.87
CA GLY A 366 10.84 16.67 26.41
C GLY A 366 11.08 17.19 27.81
N LYS A 367 10.21 18.09 28.25
CA LYS A 367 10.22 18.55 29.65
C LYS A 367 9.63 17.48 30.57
N PRO A 368 10.14 17.34 31.80
CA PRO A 368 9.62 16.37 32.76
C PRO A 368 8.10 16.48 32.93
N LYS A 369 7.38 15.38 32.69
CA LYS A 369 5.97 15.16 33.07
C LYS A 369 5.89 14.18 34.24
N GLU A 370 4.73 14.12 34.91
CA GLU A 370 4.54 13.37 36.16
C GLU A 370 4.77 11.84 36.06
N LYS A 371 4.57 11.22 34.89
CA LYS A 371 4.71 9.74 34.72
C LYS A 371 5.75 9.28 33.71
N TYR A 372 5.75 9.84 32.48
CA TYR A 372 6.70 9.50 31.42
C TYR A 372 7.09 10.75 30.65
N THR A 373 8.34 10.82 30.20
CA THR A 373 8.88 11.93 29.40
C THR A 373 9.62 11.36 28.21
N THR A 374 9.36 11.90 27.02
CA THR A 374 10.14 11.52 25.84
C THR A 374 11.59 11.96 26.02
N LYS A 375 12.51 11.01 25.95
CA LYS A 375 13.94 11.23 25.96
C LYS A 375 14.58 10.17 25.08
N LEU A 376 14.93 10.57 23.87
CA LEU A 376 15.50 9.69 22.86
C LEU A 376 16.90 10.11 22.46
N GLU A 377 17.74 9.10 22.27
CA GLU A 377 19.01 9.17 21.57
C GLU A 377 18.92 8.28 20.31
N VAL A 378 19.18 8.86 19.14
CA VAL A 378 19.01 8.22 17.83
C VAL A 378 20.35 8.22 17.10
N GLY A 379 20.97 7.06 16.98
CA GLY A 379 22.27 6.91 16.33
C GLY A 379 22.17 6.79 14.81
N LEU A 380 22.98 7.54 14.08
CA LEU A 380 22.95 7.60 12.61
C LEU A 380 24.22 7.04 11.94
N VAL A 381 25.23 6.63 12.71
CA VAL A 381 26.48 6.08 12.17
C VAL A 381 26.53 4.57 12.36
N LYS A 382 26.75 3.83 11.28
CA LYS A 382 26.88 2.37 11.26
C LYS A 382 28.24 1.96 11.88
N PRO A 383 28.39 0.70 12.32
CA PRO A 383 29.66 0.21 12.90
C PRO A 383 30.88 0.33 11.96
N ASP A 384 30.67 0.36 10.65
CA ASP A 384 31.73 0.54 9.64
C ASP A 384 32.11 2.01 9.39
N GLY A 385 31.52 2.95 10.13
CA GLY A 385 31.73 4.40 9.99
C GLY A 385 30.91 5.04 8.87
N THR A 386 30.17 4.27 8.07
CA THR A 386 29.23 4.83 7.09
C THR A 386 27.97 5.35 7.78
N ARG A 387 27.23 6.24 7.12
CA ARG A 387 26.05 6.90 7.70
C ARG A 387 24.75 6.25 7.23
N ARG A 388 23.75 6.27 8.10
CA ARG A 388 22.35 5.99 7.75
C ARG A 388 21.84 7.05 6.78
N TRP A 389 21.00 6.62 5.85
CA TRP A 389 20.49 7.52 4.81
C TRP A 389 19.27 8.28 5.33
N VAL A 390 19.43 9.59 5.52
CA VAL A 390 18.28 10.48 5.79
C VAL A 390 17.51 10.70 4.50
N ARG A 391 16.20 10.46 4.57
CA ARG A 391 15.26 10.51 3.45
C ARG A 391 14.29 11.68 3.62
N ARG A 392 13.61 11.99 2.52
CA ARG A 392 12.48 12.92 2.49
C ARG A 392 11.25 12.14 2.05
N SER A 393 10.12 12.46 2.65
CA SER A 393 8.79 12.07 2.18
C SER A 393 8.08 13.33 1.71
N ASP A 394 8.53 13.86 0.57
CA ASP A 394 7.93 15.01 -0.12
C ASP A 394 7.05 14.58 -1.30
N THR A 395 6.73 13.28 -1.33
CA THR A 395 5.91 12.63 -2.37
C THR A 395 6.49 12.81 -3.79
N ASP A 396 7.79 13.02 -3.95
CA ASP A 396 8.38 13.14 -5.29
C ASP A 396 8.48 11.76 -5.98
N VAL A 397 7.42 11.42 -6.72
CA VAL A 397 7.33 10.22 -7.56
C VAL A 397 7.28 10.61 -9.03
N ARG A 398 8.05 11.63 -9.43
CA ARG A 398 8.09 12.12 -10.83
C ARG A 398 8.82 11.19 -11.78
N GLU A 399 9.69 10.32 -11.25
CA GLU A 399 10.50 9.39 -12.02
C GLU A 399 10.32 7.95 -11.54
N LYS A 400 10.57 7.00 -12.43
CA LYS A 400 10.57 5.56 -12.09
C LYS A 400 11.81 5.15 -11.32
N ILE A 401 12.90 5.93 -11.37
CA ILE A 401 14.17 5.62 -10.72
C ILE A 401 14.52 6.74 -9.74
N SER A 402 14.78 6.36 -8.50
CA SER A 402 15.30 7.26 -7.46
C SER A 402 16.70 7.73 -7.82
N ARG A 403 16.81 9.01 -8.21
CA ARG A 403 18.08 9.63 -8.60
C ARG A 403 19.06 9.70 -7.44
N ASP A 404 18.56 10.02 -6.24
CA ASP A 404 19.37 10.12 -5.02
C ASP A 404 19.98 8.76 -4.65
N TYR A 405 19.15 7.71 -4.67
CA TYR A 405 19.62 6.36 -4.38
C TYR A 405 20.60 5.84 -5.44
N LEU A 406 20.32 6.10 -6.73
CA LEU A 406 21.22 5.73 -7.82
C LEU A 406 22.57 6.44 -7.70
N LYS A 407 22.59 7.74 -7.39
CA LYS A 407 23.83 8.51 -7.20
C LYS A 407 24.63 8.00 -6.01
N MET A 408 23.96 7.63 -4.92
CA MET A 408 24.61 7.16 -3.69
C MET A 408 25.16 5.73 -3.81
N THR A 409 24.45 4.84 -4.51
CA THR A 409 24.72 3.39 -4.45
C THR A 409 25.09 2.76 -5.78
N GLY A 410 24.85 3.45 -6.90
CA GLY A 410 24.90 2.87 -8.24
C GLY A 410 23.74 1.91 -8.58
N ILE A 411 22.79 1.71 -7.66
CA ILE A 411 21.68 0.77 -7.82
C ILE A 411 20.44 1.51 -8.32
N LYS A 412 19.77 0.92 -9.32
CA LYS A 412 18.47 1.41 -9.81
C LYS A 412 17.35 0.86 -8.91
N ALA A 413 16.81 1.74 -8.08
CA ALA A 413 15.63 1.51 -7.24
C ALA A 413 14.49 2.46 -7.62
N GLY A 414 13.25 2.07 -7.38
CA GLY A 414 12.08 2.89 -7.74
C GLY A 414 11.67 3.90 -6.69
N CYS A 415 10.63 4.67 -7.02
CA CYS A 415 10.10 5.75 -6.19
C CYS A 415 8.74 5.38 -5.59
N MET A 416 8.55 5.78 -4.33
CA MET A 416 7.31 5.67 -3.58
C MET A 416 7.03 7.00 -2.85
N GLY A 417 5.76 7.35 -2.65
CA GLY A 417 5.37 8.48 -1.79
C GLY A 417 4.03 8.26 -1.08
N ASN A 418 3.86 8.92 0.07
CA ASN A 418 2.57 9.05 0.76
C ASN A 418 1.88 10.34 0.31
N ILE A 419 0.57 10.32 0.14
CA ILE A 419 -0.26 11.50 -0.14
C ILE A 419 -1.21 11.67 1.06
N PRO A 420 -1.09 12.74 1.87
CA PRO A 420 -0.12 13.82 1.76
C PRO A 420 1.31 13.41 2.14
N GLY A 421 2.28 14.23 1.72
CA GLY A 421 3.67 14.14 2.18
C GLY A 421 3.98 15.21 3.23
N GLY A 422 5.24 15.27 3.64
CA GLY A 422 5.80 16.29 4.51
C GLY A 422 6.53 15.72 5.71
N GLU A 423 7.62 14.99 5.50
CA GLU A 423 8.59 14.70 6.56
C GLU A 423 10.02 14.54 6.06
N ALA A 424 10.97 14.61 6.98
CA ALA A 424 12.30 14.06 6.82
C ALA A 424 12.51 12.96 7.87
N PHE A 425 13.06 11.84 7.45
CA PHE A 425 13.13 10.64 8.28
C PHE A 425 14.39 9.83 8.04
N VAL A 426 14.70 8.92 8.95
CA VAL A 426 15.86 8.04 8.86
C VAL A 426 15.57 6.71 9.52
N THR A 427 16.13 5.64 8.96
CA THR A 427 16.22 4.38 9.68
C THR A 427 17.37 4.48 10.68
N PRO A 428 17.10 4.39 11.99
CA PRO A 428 18.16 4.53 12.98
C PRO A 428 19.12 3.33 12.93
N GLU A 429 20.40 3.57 13.23
CA GLU A 429 21.32 2.47 13.56
C GLU A 429 20.90 1.83 14.87
N TYR A 430 20.62 2.67 15.87
CA TYR A 430 20.08 2.33 17.17
C TYR A 430 19.20 3.47 17.69
N MET A 431 18.30 3.15 18.62
CA MET A 431 17.51 4.13 19.37
C MET A 431 17.50 3.75 20.86
N LYS A 432 17.79 4.70 21.76
CA LYS A 432 17.79 4.48 23.22
C LYS A 432 16.88 5.47 23.92
N GLY A 433 16.24 5.00 25.00
CA GLY A 433 15.46 5.84 25.92
C GLY A 433 13.96 5.62 25.82
N ILE A 434 13.18 6.63 26.21
CA ILE A 434 11.73 6.54 26.32
C ILE A 434 11.08 7.39 25.24
N PHE A 435 10.14 6.79 24.52
CA PHE A 435 9.26 7.45 23.57
C PHE A 435 7.82 7.45 24.12
N VAL A 436 7.16 8.61 24.09
CA VAL A 436 5.75 8.77 24.50
C VAL A 436 4.91 9.18 23.30
N GLY A 437 4.24 8.20 22.68
CA GLY A 437 3.27 8.39 21.61
C GLY A 437 1.93 8.85 22.16
N ASP A 438 1.50 10.06 21.79
CA ASP A 438 0.35 10.73 22.39
C ASP A 438 -0.63 11.31 21.36
N VAL A 439 -0.57 10.87 20.10
CA VAL A 439 -1.45 11.34 19.01
C VAL A 439 -2.20 10.20 18.34
N VAL A 440 -1.50 9.29 17.67
CA VAL A 440 -2.10 8.17 16.94
C VAL A 440 -1.06 7.05 16.79
N VAL A 441 -1.53 5.81 16.66
CA VAL A 441 -0.72 4.67 16.23
C VAL A 441 -1.44 3.91 15.13
N HIS A 442 -0.70 3.45 14.13
CA HIS A 442 -1.23 2.60 13.06
C HIS A 442 -0.76 1.15 13.21
N VAL A 443 -1.71 0.22 13.10
CA VAL A 443 -1.45 -1.23 13.20
C VAL A 443 -2.11 -1.98 12.04
N ASP A 444 -3.43 -2.10 12.08
CA ASP A 444 -4.34 -2.56 11.01
C ASP A 444 -5.28 -1.43 10.55
N GLN A 445 -5.39 -0.38 11.38
CA GLN A 445 -6.03 0.90 11.14
C GLN A 445 -5.37 1.95 12.06
N SER A 446 -5.83 3.21 11.97
CA SER A 446 -5.42 4.28 12.87
C SER A 446 -6.16 4.21 14.21
N TYR A 447 -5.43 4.28 15.32
CA TYR A 447 -5.96 4.29 16.69
C TYR A 447 -5.56 5.58 17.41
N HIS A 448 -6.56 6.29 17.94
CA HIS A 448 -6.34 7.52 18.70
C HIS A 448 -5.55 7.27 20.00
N LEU A 449 -4.59 8.15 20.30
CA LEU A 449 -3.85 8.21 21.55
C LEU A 449 -3.93 9.65 22.10
N ASP A 450 -3.73 9.80 23.40
CA ASP A 450 -3.70 11.12 24.04
C ASP A 450 -2.70 11.17 25.20
N GLU A 451 -2.59 12.33 25.85
CA GLU A 451 -1.64 12.54 26.96
C GLU A 451 -1.98 11.75 28.24
N LYS A 452 -3.24 11.32 28.40
CA LYS A 452 -3.74 10.52 29.52
C LYS A 452 -3.60 9.03 29.23
N ASN A 453 -3.79 8.64 27.97
CA ASN A 453 -3.69 7.27 27.47
C ASN A 453 -2.62 7.12 26.37
N PRO A 454 -1.34 7.48 26.62
CA PRO A 454 -0.30 7.39 25.61
C PRO A 454 0.17 5.95 25.43
N LEU A 455 0.77 5.66 24.28
CA LEU A 455 1.59 4.47 24.07
C LEU A 455 3.05 4.79 24.42
N VAL A 456 3.60 4.08 25.40
CA VAL A 456 4.96 4.31 25.90
C VAL A 456 5.86 3.16 25.48
N VAL A 457 6.91 3.50 24.75
CA VAL A 457 7.90 2.57 24.21
C VAL A 457 9.25 2.87 24.82
N GLU A 458 9.90 1.84 25.37
CA GLU A 458 11.27 1.90 25.81
C GLU A 458 12.17 1.25 24.76
N CYS A 459 13.19 1.98 24.32
CA CYS A 459 14.13 1.56 23.29
C CYS A 459 15.49 1.25 23.92
N HIS A 460 16.04 0.08 23.59
CA HIS A 460 17.24 -0.51 24.22
C HIS A 460 18.46 -0.51 23.29
N GLY A 461 18.47 0.38 22.30
CA GLY A 461 19.43 0.39 21.20
C GLY A 461 18.84 -0.30 19.98
N ASP A 462 18.94 -1.63 19.94
CA ASP A 462 18.58 -2.47 18.81
C ASP A 462 17.33 -3.32 19.05
N SER A 463 16.55 -2.98 20.07
CA SER A 463 15.23 -3.57 20.34
C SER A 463 14.34 -2.57 21.09
N TYR A 464 13.07 -2.90 21.25
CA TYR A 464 12.12 -2.10 22.03
C TYR A 464 11.17 -2.97 22.87
N SER A 465 10.59 -2.37 23.90
CA SER A 465 9.50 -2.91 24.71
C SER A 465 8.38 -1.88 24.87
N ILE A 466 7.12 -2.32 24.75
CA ILE A 466 5.97 -1.48 25.09
C ILE A 466 5.74 -1.62 26.59
N VAL A 467 5.89 -0.53 27.33
CA VAL A 467 5.83 -0.52 28.80
C VAL A 467 4.51 0.00 29.35
N ASN A 468 3.76 0.76 28.54
CA ASN A 468 2.42 1.22 28.89
C ASN A 468 1.62 1.56 27.61
N GLY A 469 0.30 1.47 27.67
CA GLY A 469 -0.60 1.86 26.57
C GLY A 469 -1.99 1.25 26.68
N PRO A 470 -2.93 1.65 25.81
CA PRO A 470 -4.25 1.04 25.73
C PRO A 470 -4.15 -0.47 25.44
N LYS A 471 -4.87 -1.28 26.22
CA LYS A 471 -4.74 -2.76 26.19
C LYS A 471 -5.17 -3.37 24.86
N ASP A 472 -6.22 -2.82 24.26
CA ASP A 472 -6.76 -3.18 22.96
C ASP A 472 -5.73 -2.94 21.84
N VAL A 473 -5.11 -1.75 21.84
CA VAL A 473 -4.04 -1.39 20.89
C VAL A 473 -2.83 -2.32 21.04
N ILE A 474 -2.39 -2.59 22.27
CA ILE A 474 -1.28 -3.54 22.52
C ILE A 474 -1.63 -4.95 22.02
N GLY A 475 -2.87 -5.39 22.20
CA GLY A 475 -3.37 -6.66 21.65
C GLY A 475 -3.25 -6.71 20.13
N LYS A 476 -3.64 -5.63 19.45
CA LYS A 476 -3.53 -5.50 17.99
C LYS A 476 -2.08 -5.53 17.51
N ILE A 477 -1.18 -4.81 18.18
CA ILE A 477 0.26 -4.84 17.90
C ILE A 477 0.82 -6.26 18.00
N ASN A 478 0.47 -6.99 19.06
CA ASN A 478 0.93 -8.36 19.26
C ASN A 478 0.40 -9.31 18.19
N ASN A 479 -0.88 -9.18 17.81
CA ASN A 479 -1.46 -9.97 16.72
C ASN A 479 -0.74 -9.69 15.39
N ARG A 480 -0.49 -8.41 15.07
CA ARG A 480 0.26 -7.99 13.88
C ARG A 480 1.64 -8.62 13.83
N LYS A 481 2.38 -8.59 14.94
CA LYS A 481 3.70 -9.22 15.06
C LYS A 481 3.62 -10.74 14.88
N ASN A 482 2.63 -11.40 15.48
CA ASN A 482 2.46 -12.85 15.35
C ASN A 482 2.21 -13.26 13.90
N ASP A 483 1.35 -12.54 13.17
CA ASP A 483 1.07 -12.82 11.77
C ASP A 483 2.29 -12.55 10.88
N ALA A 484 3.02 -11.45 11.12
CA ALA A 484 4.27 -11.14 10.44
C ALA A 484 5.34 -12.24 10.64
N MET A 485 5.47 -12.79 11.84
CA MET A 485 6.39 -13.91 12.11
C MET A 485 5.96 -15.19 11.39
N LYS A 486 4.66 -15.51 11.37
CA LYS A 486 4.15 -16.68 10.62
C LYS A 486 4.49 -16.60 9.14
N LEU A 487 4.34 -15.42 8.51
CA LEU A 487 4.73 -15.23 7.11
C LEU A 487 6.23 -15.48 6.86
N LEU A 488 7.11 -15.08 7.78
CA LEU A 488 8.55 -15.39 7.69
C LEU A 488 8.81 -16.90 7.74
N LEU A 489 8.16 -17.59 8.68
CA LEU A 489 8.31 -19.04 8.85
C LEU A 489 7.75 -19.82 7.65
N GLU A 490 6.65 -19.35 7.07
CA GLU A 490 6.08 -19.92 5.84
C GLU A 490 7.00 -19.71 4.63
N SER A 491 7.55 -18.50 4.48
CA SER A 491 8.49 -18.18 3.40
C SER A 491 9.76 -19.05 3.48
N GLU A 492 10.27 -19.28 4.69
CA GLU A 492 11.39 -20.17 4.95
C GLU A 492 11.08 -21.63 4.61
N LYS A 493 9.95 -22.13 5.11
CA LYS A 493 9.48 -23.50 4.83
C LYS A 493 9.33 -23.76 3.33
N ASN A 494 8.80 -22.79 2.59
CA ASN A 494 8.56 -22.92 1.15
C ASN A 494 9.78 -22.61 0.29
N LYS A 495 10.85 -22.06 0.89
CA LYS A 495 12.04 -21.55 0.20
C LYS A 495 11.68 -20.52 -0.88
N SER A 496 10.68 -19.68 -0.61
CA SER A 496 10.21 -18.64 -1.53
C SER A 496 11.01 -17.34 -1.42
N LEU A 497 11.91 -17.26 -0.44
CA LEU A 497 12.96 -16.25 -0.34
C LEU A 497 14.33 -16.91 -0.09
N PRO A 498 15.43 -16.27 -0.50
CA PRO A 498 16.77 -16.66 -0.06
C PRO A 498 16.89 -16.68 1.47
N GLN A 499 17.56 -17.70 2.02
CA GLN A 499 17.71 -17.86 3.48
C GLN A 499 18.35 -16.63 4.14
N GLU A 500 19.36 -16.02 3.51
CA GLU A 500 20.01 -14.81 4.03
C GLU A 500 19.03 -13.64 4.22
N ILE A 501 18.02 -13.51 3.35
CA ILE A 501 16.98 -12.47 3.48
C ILE A 501 16.04 -12.81 4.64
N ILE A 502 15.69 -14.09 4.82
CA ILE A 502 14.86 -14.54 5.94
C ILE A 502 15.58 -14.27 7.28
N ASP A 503 16.85 -14.67 7.38
CA ASP A 503 17.66 -14.49 8.58
C ASP A 503 17.84 -13.02 8.92
N LEU A 504 18.07 -12.17 7.91
CA LEU A 504 18.08 -10.72 8.06
C LEU A 504 16.76 -10.19 8.64
N LYS A 505 15.63 -10.60 8.07
CA LYS A 505 14.30 -10.16 8.51
C LYS A 505 13.96 -10.62 9.93
N LYS A 506 14.37 -11.84 10.30
CA LYS A 506 14.25 -12.37 11.67
C LYS A 506 15.15 -11.61 12.66
N LYS A 507 16.39 -11.32 12.28
CA LYS A 507 17.32 -10.53 13.11
C LYS A 507 16.80 -9.11 13.38
N ASN A 508 16.13 -8.50 12.40
CA ASN A 508 15.56 -7.16 12.53
C ASN A 508 14.15 -7.17 13.16
N PHE A 509 13.59 -8.34 13.47
CA PHE A 509 12.27 -8.43 14.07
C PHE A 509 12.30 -7.85 15.50
N GLY A 510 11.50 -6.82 15.78
CA GLY A 510 11.53 -6.12 17.07
C GLY A 510 12.48 -4.92 17.13
N ARG A 511 13.00 -4.44 16.00
CA ARG A 511 13.76 -3.18 15.91
C ARG A 511 12.85 -1.97 15.74
N VAL A 512 13.41 -0.77 15.95
CA VAL A 512 12.82 0.49 15.49
C VAL A 512 13.27 0.73 14.06
N GLY A 513 12.32 0.92 13.15
CA GLY A 513 12.55 1.06 11.72
C GLY A 513 12.74 2.51 11.27
N GLU A 514 12.21 3.46 12.03
CA GLU A 514 12.16 4.86 11.62
C GLU A 514 12.16 5.84 12.79
N PHE A 515 12.78 6.99 12.55
CA PHE A 515 12.62 8.23 13.30
C PHE A 515 12.40 9.38 12.33
N ALA A 516 11.38 10.20 12.56
CA ALA A 516 10.94 11.20 11.60
C ALA A 516 10.52 12.52 12.24
N ILE A 517 10.69 13.60 11.45
CA ILE A 517 10.33 14.98 11.78
C ILE A 517 9.40 15.51 10.69
N ASN A 518 8.20 15.88 11.10
CA ASN A 518 7.08 16.13 10.20
C ASN A 518 7.00 17.64 9.87
N THR A 519 6.63 18.01 8.64
CA THR A 519 6.82 19.37 8.11
C THR A 519 5.62 19.97 7.38
N ASN A 520 4.55 19.21 7.10
CA ASN A 520 3.41 19.71 6.33
C ASN A 520 2.61 20.74 7.14
N PRO A 521 2.60 22.02 6.75
CA PRO A 521 1.94 23.08 7.50
C PRO A 521 0.43 23.12 7.27
N LYS A 522 -0.12 22.28 6.40
CA LYS A 522 -1.56 22.15 6.14
C LYS A 522 -2.17 20.87 6.72
N ALA A 523 -1.37 19.85 7.00
CA ALA A 523 -1.81 18.71 7.82
C ALA A 523 -2.26 19.18 9.20
N ARG A 524 -3.39 18.63 9.68
CA ARG A 524 -4.02 18.97 10.96
C ARG A 524 -4.35 17.69 11.71
N LEU A 525 -4.46 17.80 13.02
CA LEU A 525 -4.83 16.68 13.87
C LEU A 525 -6.19 16.12 13.44
N CYS A 526 -6.22 14.83 13.14
CA CYS A 526 -7.42 14.09 12.75
C CYS A 526 -7.31 12.62 13.20
N GLU A 527 -8.24 11.77 12.79
CA GLU A 527 -8.25 10.34 13.11
C GLU A 527 -7.31 9.49 12.24
N TYR A 528 -6.66 10.10 11.24
CA TYR A 528 -5.93 9.43 10.16
C TYR A 528 -4.41 9.54 10.36
N LEU A 529 -3.72 8.39 10.43
CA LEU A 529 -2.26 8.34 10.57
C LEU A 529 -1.58 9.11 9.46
N ILE A 530 -1.94 8.86 8.19
CA ILE A 530 -1.19 9.36 7.03
C ILE A 530 -1.14 10.89 6.99
N VAL A 531 -2.06 11.55 7.67
CA VAL A 531 -2.09 13.00 7.85
C VAL A 531 -1.35 13.40 9.12
N ASN A 532 -1.63 12.72 10.24
CA ASN A 532 -1.02 13.02 11.53
C ASN A 532 0.51 12.90 11.51
N GLU A 533 1.04 11.89 10.81
CA GLU A 533 2.47 11.67 10.63
C GLU A 533 3.13 12.72 9.73
N LYS A 534 2.37 13.65 9.12
CA LYS A 534 2.91 14.74 8.31
C LYS A 534 2.76 16.11 8.97
N ILE A 535 2.02 16.24 10.07
CA ILE A 535 1.74 17.54 10.70
C ILE A 535 3.03 18.27 11.10
N ALA A 536 3.23 19.48 10.59
CA ALA A 536 4.38 20.31 10.92
C ALA A 536 4.61 20.42 12.45
N ARG A 537 5.86 20.18 12.86
CA ARG A 537 6.32 20.15 14.26
C ARG A 537 5.85 18.92 15.05
N MET A 538 5.15 17.97 14.45
CA MET A 538 5.03 16.64 15.05
C MET A 538 6.19 15.76 14.62
N MET A 539 6.27 14.59 15.24
CA MET A 539 7.30 13.60 14.97
C MET A 539 6.66 12.22 15.09
N HIS A 540 7.33 11.21 14.57
CA HIS A 540 6.92 9.82 14.76
C HIS A 540 8.12 8.88 14.78
N ILE A 541 7.89 7.68 15.30
CA ILE A 541 8.78 6.54 15.15
C ILE A 541 8.00 5.37 14.53
N ALA A 542 8.69 4.49 13.83
CA ALA A 542 8.09 3.24 13.35
C ALA A 542 8.71 2.04 14.05
N LEU A 543 7.86 1.11 14.50
CA LEU A 543 8.29 -0.20 14.99
C LEU A 543 8.38 -1.19 13.82
N GLY A 544 9.45 -1.96 13.76
CA GLY A 544 9.66 -3.02 12.77
C GLY A 544 10.62 -2.62 11.65
N SER A 545 10.16 -2.75 10.41
CA SER A 545 10.97 -2.65 9.19
C SER A 545 11.46 -1.23 8.99
N GLY A 546 12.75 -1.08 8.73
CA GLY A 546 13.33 0.17 8.27
C GLY A 546 13.23 0.36 6.75
N PHE A 547 13.54 1.58 6.36
CA PHE A 547 13.59 2.10 4.99
C PHE A 547 15.01 2.01 4.39
N GLU A 548 15.76 0.97 4.78
CA GLU A 548 17.02 0.54 4.18
C GLU A 548 17.06 -1.00 4.07
N PRO A 549 17.71 -1.57 3.04
CA PRO A 549 17.76 -3.02 2.81
C PRO A 549 18.18 -3.84 4.03
N ASP A 550 19.17 -3.39 4.78
CA ASP A 550 19.73 -4.11 5.94
C ASP A 550 18.86 -4.04 7.20
N ARG A 551 17.70 -3.37 7.11
CA ARG A 551 16.75 -3.14 8.20
C ARG A 551 15.34 -3.64 7.89
N SER A 552 15.17 -4.42 6.81
CA SER A 552 13.88 -5.00 6.43
C SER A 552 13.36 -6.04 7.43
N THR A 553 12.04 -6.07 7.68
CA THR A 553 11.29 -7.18 8.29
C THR A 553 9.85 -7.25 7.72
N GLU A 554 8.86 -7.86 8.40
CA GLU A 554 7.50 -8.09 7.87
C GLU A 554 6.39 -7.18 8.46
N TYR A 555 6.73 -6.25 9.34
CA TYR A 555 5.78 -5.25 9.84
C TYR A 555 6.43 -3.87 9.94
N HIS A 556 5.60 -2.83 9.89
CA HIS A 556 5.96 -1.43 10.09
C HIS A 556 4.75 -0.77 10.74
N MET A 557 4.92 -0.10 11.88
CA MET A 557 3.83 0.48 12.67
C MET A 557 4.26 1.83 13.21
N ASP A 558 3.68 2.89 12.69
CA ASP A 558 4.00 4.27 13.05
C ASP A 558 3.26 4.71 14.30
N ILE A 559 3.97 5.45 15.15
CA ILE A 559 3.42 6.05 16.37
C ILE A 559 3.79 7.53 16.36
N VAL A 560 2.77 8.39 16.38
CA VAL A 560 2.92 9.85 16.30
C VAL A 560 2.91 10.48 17.69
N PHE A 561 3.72 11.52 17.86
CA PHE A 561 3.79 12.32 19.07
C PHE A 561 3.90 13.81 18.78
N ASN A 562 3.33 14.61 19.69
CA ASN A 562 3.18 16.05 19.50
C ASN A 562 4.32 16.83 20.16
N ALA A 563 5.30 17.26 19.37
CA ALA A 563 6.47 17.97 19.90
C ALA A 563 6.13 19.30 20.61
N PRO A 564 5.24 20.18 20.08
CA PRO A 564 4.76 21.36 20.80
C PRO A 564 4.19 21.06 22.18
N ARG A 565 3.28 20.07 22.27
CA ARG A 565 2.64 19.70 23.54
C ARG A 565 3.66 19.16 24.55
N GLN A 566 4.64 18.40 24.09
CA GLN A 566 5.71 17.86 24.94
C GLN A 566 6.86 18.85 25.17
N LYS A 567 6.83 20.03 24.53
CA LYS A 567 7.88 21.07 24.55
C LYS A 567 9.26 20.47 24.25
N LEU A 568 9.36 19.73 23.15
CA LEU A 568 10.59 19.00 22.81
C LEU A 568 11.68 19.93 22.30
N ASP A 569 12.89 19.70 22.81
CA ASP A 569 14.12 20.12 22.17
C ASP A 569 14.62 19.00 21.27
N VAL A 570 14.85 19.31 20.00
CA VAL A 570 15.36 18.36 19.00
C VAL A 570 16.59 18.94 18.32
N TYR A 571 17.72 18.29 18.51
CA TYR A 571 19.01 18.70 17.96
C TYR A 571 19.86 17.47 17.70
N GLY A 572 20.76 17.55 16.73
CA GLY A 572 21.79 16.53 16.54
C GLY A 572 23.18 17.04 16.88
N THR A 573 24.10 16.11 17.11
CA THR A 573 25.52 16.39 17.34
C THR A 573 26.34 15.77 16.23
N ASP A 574 27.22 16.54 15.60
CA ASP A 574 28.18 15.99 14.63
C ASP A 574 29.38 15.31 15.30
N LYS A 575 30.27 14.71 14.50
CA LYS A 575 31.50 14.05 14.95
C LYS A 575 32.44 14.91 15.81
N ASN A 576 32.32 16.24 15.74
CA ASN A 576 33.12 17.19 16.51
C ASN A 576 32.38 17.66 17.78
N GLY A 577 31.17 17.18 18.02
CA GLY A 577 30.32 17.58 19.14
C GLY A 577 29.54 18.89 18.92
N ASN A 578 29.53 19.45 17.70
CA ASN A 578 28.74 20.66 17.44
C ASN A 578 27.26 20.32 17.42
N LYS A 579 26.44 21.17 18.06
CA LYS A 579 24.98 21.02 18.08
C LYS A 579 24.34 21.68 16.85
N HIS A 580 23.50 20.93 16.15
CA HIS A 580 22.68 21.39 15.04
C HIS A 580 21.21 21.32 15.45
N TRP A 581 20.59 22.47 15.68
CA TRP A 581 19.22 22.56 16.19
C TRP A 581 18.18 22.36 15.09
N ILE A 582 17.10 21.66 15.42
CA ILE A 582 15.95 21.43 14.54
C ILE A 582 14.68 22.03 15.16
N LEU A 583 14.34 21.60 16.37
CA LEU A 583 13.23 22.12 17.18
C LEU A 583 13.76 22.62 18.53
N LYS A 584 13.16 23.70 19.04
CA LYS A 584 13.37 24.15 20.42
C LYS A 584 12.03 24.47 21.05
N ASP A 585 11.77 23.93 22.24
CA ASP A 585 10.47 24.02 22.92
C ASP A 585 9.28 23.62 22.00
N GLY A 586 9.50 22.69 21.07
CA GLY A 586 8.52 22.22 20.08
C GLY A 586 8.32 23.11 18.85
N GLU A 587 9.12 24.17 18.68
CA GLU A 587 9.06 25.09 17.54
C GLU A 587 10.25 24.93 16.59
N PHE A 588 10.02 25.07 15.29
CA PHE A 588 11.10 24.99 14.29
C PHE A 588 12.09 26.14 14.47
N ILE A 589 13.37 25.79 14.59
CA ILE A 589 14.50 26.71 14.50
C ILE A 589 15.18 26.58 13.14
N ALA A 590 15.10 25.36 12.57
CA ALA A 590 15.72 24.97 11.32
C ALA A 590 15.41 25.93 10.18
#